data_AF-A0A317DFV1-F1
#
_entry.id   AF-A0A317DFV1-F1
#
_cell.length_a   1.000
_cell.length_b   1.000
_cell.length_c   1.000
_cell.angle_alpha   90.00
_cell.angle_beta   90.00
_cell.angle_gamma   90.00
#
_symmetry.space_group_name_H-M   'P 1'
#
loop_
_entity.id
_entity.type
_entity.pdbx_description
1 polymer ?
#
loop_
_entity_poly.entity_id
_entity_poly.type
_entity_poly.pdbx_seq_one_letter_code
_entity_poly.pdbx_strand_id
1 'polypeptide(L)'
;MAPPFAAPPTEGGRARLWLGLGVGALAVLLCCGGGGAAIVGLAVSNVQAIEEQGRTVTDDYYQALVEKDWSRAYDRLCDDAQRREPRPEFEQRVAAEPPISGYRVGRVDAQTLTVPVDVTLSGGKREAQQVTLAADPQTGGMEVCGVS
;
A
#
# COMPACT_ATOMS: atom_id res chain seq x y z
N MET A 1 35.81 59.27 39.86
CA MET A 1 34.66 58.42 40.22
C MET A 1 34.34 57.52 39.04
N ALA A 2 34.63 56.22 39.14
CA ALA A 2 34.33 55.21 38.12
C ALA A 2 32.96 54.57 38.40
N PRO A 3 32.18 54.18 37.38
CA PRO A 3 30.90 53.52 37.60
C PRO A 3 31.11 52.09 38.12
N PRO A 4 30.25 51.61 39.04
CA PRO A 4 30.28 50.23 39.51
C PRO A 4 29.79 49.28 38.42
N PHE A 5 30.47 48.15 38.36
CA PHE A 5 30.32 47.02 37.45
C PHE A 5 28.86 46.67 37.14
N ALA A 6 28.51 46.69 35.86
CA ALA A 6 27.30 46.06 35.35
C ALA A 6 27.50 44.53 35.39
N ALA A 7 26.68 43.83 36.16
CA ALA A 7 26.62 42.37 36.13
C ALA A 7 25.96 41.89 34.81
N PRO A 8 26.42 40.78 34.23
CA PRO A 8 25.91 40.29 32.95
C PRO A 8 24.49 39.72 33.07
N PRO A 9 23.65 39.85 32.02
CA PRO A 9 22.34 39.21 32.00
C PRO A 9 22.49 37.69 32.07
N THR A 10 21.73 37.04 32.95
CA THR A 10 21.58 35.58 32.99
C THR A 10 20.68 35.12 31.84
N GLU A 11 21.28 35.03 30.66
CA GLU A 11 20.68 34.39 29.49
C GLU A 11 20.78 32.86 29.65
N GLY A 12 19.67 32.14 29.44
CA GLY A 12 19.73 30.71 29.08
C GLY A 12 18.93 29.69 29.90
N GLY A 13 18.16 30.09 30.91
CA GLY A 13 17.43 29.12 31.75
C GLY A 13 16.22 28.44 31.08
N ARG A 14 15.67 28.99 29.98
CA ARG A 14 14.42 28.51 29.38
C ARG A 14 14.55 27.86 28.00
N ALA A 15 15.77 27.78 27.44
CA ALA A 15 16.00 27.21 26.11
C ALA A 15 16.29 25.69 26.13
N ARG A 16 16.64 25.11 27.29
CA ARG A 16 16.99 23.68 27.39
C ARG A 16 15.82 22.76 27.75
N LEU A 17 14.69 23.31 28.20
CA LEU A 17 13.49 22.53 28.53
C LEU A 17 12.57 22.26 27.33
N TRP A 18 12.83 22.89 26.17
CA TRP A 18 12.03 22.69 24.95
C TRP A 18 12.70 21.80 23.88
N LEU A 19 13.90 21.28 24.15
CA LEU A 19 14.60 20.34 23.25
C LEU A 19 14.53 18.88 23.71
N GLY A 20 13.96 18.60 24.89
CA GLY A 20 13.79 17.23 25.40
C GLY A 20 12.42 16.59 25.10
N LEU A 21 11.44 17.38 24.64
CA LEU A 21 10.04 16.93 24.51
C LEU A 21 9.63 16.64 23.04
N GLY A 22 10.59 16.60 22.11
CA GLY A 22 10.35 16.21 20.71
C GLY A 22 10.73 14.76 20.40
N VAL A 23 11.68 14.16 21.13
CA VAL A 23 12.24 12.83 20.80
C VAL A 23 11.52 11.69 21.54
N GLY A 24 10.96 11.94 22.72
CA GLY A 24 10.26 10.92 23.50
C GLY A 24 8.87 10.53 22.95
N ALA A 25 8.18 11.45 22.27
CA ALA A 25 6.85 11.18 21.72
C ALA A 25 6.89 10.39 20.39
N LEU A 26 8.00 10.47 19.64
CA LEU A 26 8.17 9.77 18.36
C LEU A 26 8.22 8.24 18.54
N ALA A 27 8.81 7.75 19.64
CA ALA A 27 8.97 6.31 19.88
C ALA A 27 7.68 5.61 20.33
N VAL A 28 6.74 6.32 20.96
CA VAL A 28 5.50 5.71 21.51
C VAL A 28 4.38 5.67 20.46
N LEU A 29 4.28 6.68 19.57
CA LEU A 29 3.38 6.65 18.41
C LEU A 29 3.72 5.53 17.41
N LEU A 30 5.01 5.20 17.27
CA LEU A 30 5.49 4.11 16.40
C LEU A 30 5.17 2.70 16.91
N CYS A 31 4.87 2.52 18.19
CA CYS A 31 4.75 1.18 18.78
C CYS A 31 3.29 0.68 18.89
N CYS A 32 2.29 1.56 19.07
CA CYS A 32 0.90 1.12 19.26
C CYS A 32 -0.20 1.98 18.62
N GLY A 33 0.10 2.95 17.76
CA GLY A 33 -0.99 3.60 17.00
C GLY A 33 -0.65 4.88 16.28
N GLY A 34 -1.12 4.97 15.04
CA GLY A 34 -1.76 6.19 14.56
C GLY A 34 -0.83 7.25 13.98
N GLY A 35 0.01 6.88 13.02
CA GLY A 35 0.60 7.83 12.07
C GLY A 35 -0.38 8.21 10.95
N GLY A 36 -1.61 8.60 11.28
CA GLY A 36 -2.59 9.10 10.31
C GLY A 36 -2.26 10.54 9.91
N ALA A 37 -1.16 10.72 9.17
CA ALA A 37 -0.82 11.99 8.56
C ALA A 37 -1.57 12.11 7.22
N ALA A 38 -2.53 13.04 7.21
CA ALA A 38 -3.28 13.55 6.07
C ALA A 38 -2.62 13.36 4.68
N ILE A 39 -3.23 12.52 3.84
CA ILE A 39 -3.08 12.61 2.38
C ILE A 39 -4.48 12.76 1.77
N VAL A 40 -5.09 13.92 2.01
CA VAL A 40 -6.14 14.42 1.13
C VAL A 40 -5.45 15.39 0.17
N GLY A 41 -5.06 14.90 -1.01
CA GLY A 41 -4.71 15.78 -2.14
C GLY A 41 -3.36 15.61 -2.83
N LEU A 42 -2.85 14.39 -3.08
CA LEU A 42 -1.68 14.19 -3.95
C LEU A 42 -1.96 13.30 -5.18
N ALA A 43 -3.13 13.41 -5.77
CA ALA A 43 -3.61 12.46 -6.78
C ALA A 43 -3.12 12.70 -8.23
N VAL A 44 -2.12 13.56 -8.51
CA VAL A 44 -1.84 13.96 -9.92
C VAL A 44 -0.40 13.89 -10.41
N SER A 45 0.60 13.49 -9.62
CA SER A 45 2.00 13.71 -10.06
C SER A 45 2.84 12.48 -10.41
N ASN A 46 2.45 11.24 -10.07
CA ASN A 46 3.35 10.09 -10.23
C ASN A 46 2.72 8.93 -11.02
N VAL A 47 2.35 9.18 -12.28
CA VAL A 47 1.87 8.14 -13.22
C VAL A 47 2.83 6.96 -13.29
N GLN A 48 4.15 7.22 -13.31
CA GLN A 48 5.17 6.15 -13.30
C GLN A 48 5.09 5.28 -12.05
N ALA A 49 4.86 5.88 -10.88
CA ALA A 49 4.72 5.12 -9.64
C ALA A 49 3.41 4.31 -9.62
N ILE A 50 2.34 4.79 -10.25
CA ILE A 50 1.10 4.03 -10.42
C ILE A 50 1.34 2.82 -11.32
N GLU A 51 2.07 3.01 -12.43
CA GLU A 51 2.39 1.91 -13.35
C GLU A 51 3.25 0.84 -12.69
N GLU A 52 4.31 1.25 -12.00
CA GLU A 52 5.21 0.32 -11.30
C GLU A 52 4.50 -0.42 -10.15
N GLN A 53 3.81 0.32 -9.27
CA GLN A 53 3.12 -0.29 -8.13
C GLN A 53 1.94 -1.16 -8.58
N GLY A 54 1.15 -0.68 -9.54
CA GLY A 54 0.01 -1.42 -10.06
C GLY A 54 0.45 -2.72 -10.74
N ARG A 55 1.57 -2.69 -11.46
CA ARG A 55 2.18 -3.88 -12.04
C ARG A 55 2.64 -4.85 -10.96
N THR A 56 3.37 -4.37 -9.94
CA THR A 56 3.87 -5.20 -8.84
C THR A 56 2.75 -5.86 -8.06
N VAL A 57 1.70 -5.11 -7.70
CA VAL A 57 0.56 -5.64 -6.95
C VAL A 57 -0.21 -6.69 -7.77
N THR A 58 -0.36 -6.44 -9.07
CA THR A 58 -0.97 -7.42 -9.98
C THR A 58 -0.09 -8.68 -10.10
N ASP A 59 1.23 -8.51 -10.22
CA ASP A 59 2.19 -9.62 -10.29
C ASP A 59 2.14 -10.46 -9.01
N ASP A 60 2.23 -9.83 -7.84
CA ASP A 60 2.14 -10.49 -6.53
C ASP A 60 0.84 -11.29 -6.37
N TYR A 61 -0.29 -10.73 -6.83
CA TYR A 61 -1.59 -11.40 -6.78
C TYR A 61 -1.58 -12.68 -7.63
N TYR A 62 -1.18 -12.60 -8.91
CA TYR A 62 -1.15 -13.78 -9.78
C TYR A 62 -0.05 -14.78 -9.41
N GLN A 63 1.09 -14.31 -8.89
CA GLN A 63 2.12 -15.18 -8.36
C GLN A 63 1.58 -16.01 -7.19
N ALA A 64 0.85 -15.38 -6.26
CA ALA A 64 0.22 -16.09 -5.16
C ALA A 64 -0.79 -17.15 -5.65
N LEU A 65 -1.57 -16.86 -6.71
CA LEU A 65 -2.46 -17.85 -7.33
C LEU A 65 -1.69 -19.03 -7.95
N VAL A 66 -0.56 -18.79 -8.61
CA VAL A 66 0.29 -19.84 -9.18
C VAL A 66 0.92 -20.71 -8.08
N GLU A 67 1.38 -20.09 -7.00
CA GLU A 67 1.95 -20.76 -5.84
C GLU A 67 0.88 -21.46 -4.97
N LYS A 68 -0.40 -21.27 -5.30
CA LYS A 68 -1.56 -21.74 -4.52
C LYS A 68 -1.60 -21.18 -3.10
N ASP A 69 -0.99 -20.02 -2.89
CA ASP A 69 -1.10 -19.25 -1.65
C ASP A 69 -2.30 -18.31 -1.76
N TRP A 70 -3.49 -18.88 -1.61
CA TRP A 70 -4.75 -18.16 -1.74
C TRP A 70 -4.91 -17.08 -0.67
N SER A 71 -4.38 -17.31 0.52
CA SER A 71 -4.38 -16.33 1.61
C SER A 71 -3.58 -15.10 1.22
N ARG A 72 -2.39 -15.28 0.63
CA ARG A 72 -1.57 -14.15 0.13
C ARG A 72 -2.24 -13.43 -1.04
N ALA A 73 -2.90 -14.16 -1.95
CA ALA A 73 -3.67 -13.55 -3.03
C ALA A 73 -4.81 -12.69 -2.47
N TYR A 74 -5.51 -13.20 -1.45
CA TYR A 74 -6.57 -12.47 -0.76
C TYR A 74 -6.06 -11.19 -0.08
N ASP A 75 -4.86 -11.22 0.50
CA ASP A 75 -4.25 -10.05 1.15
C ASP A 75 -3.86 -8.93 0.16
N ARG A 76 -3.89 -9.18 -1.16
CA ARG A 76 -3.71 -8.15 -2.19
C ARG A 76 -5.03 -7.52 -2.64
N LEU A 77 -6.17 -8.04 -2.18
CA LEU A 77 -7.48 -7.50 -2.52
C LEU A 77 -7.79 -6.26 -1.70
N CYS A 78 -8.50 -5.31 -2.31
CA CYS A 78 -8.97 -4.15 -1.58
C CYS A 78 -10.03 -4.51 -0.54
N ASP A 79 -10.20 -3.63 0.45
CA ASP A 79 -11.20 -3.80 1.51
C ASP A 79 -12.61 -4.07 0.97
N ASP A 80 -13.01 -3.38 -0.11
CA ASP A 80 -14.32 -3.56 -0.72
C ASP A 80 -14.51 -4.98 -1.27
N ALA A 81 -13.48 -5.56 -1.90
CA ALA A 81 -13.50 -6.92 -2.40
C ALA A 81 -13.51 -7.93 -1.25
N GLN A 82 -12.68 -7.71 -0.23
CA GLN A 82 -12.65 -8.54 0.98
C GLN A 82 -13.97 -8.51 1.77
N ARG A 83 -14.71 -7.39 1.74
CA ARG A 83 -16.04 -7.30 2.37
C ARG A 83 -17.13 -8.00 1.56
N ARG A 84 -16.98 -8.09 0.23
CA ARG A 84 -17.94 -8.77 -0.65
C ARG A 84 -17.81 -10.28 -0.56
N GLU A 85 -16.59 -10.78 -0.48
CA GLU A 85 -16.29 -12.20 -0.38
C GLU A 85 -15.29 -12.42 0.75
N PRO A 86 -15.68 -13.04 1.88
CA PRO A 86 -14.77 -13.31 2.98
C PRO A 86 -13.73 -14.36 2.58
N ARG A 87 -12.56 -14.28 3.20
CA ARG A 87 -11.41 -15.17 2.94
C ARG A 87 -11.74 -16.64 2.70
N PRO A 88 -12.44 -17.37 3.61
CA PRO A 88 -12.71 -18.78 3.40
C PRO A 88 -13.58 -19.06 2.17
N GLU A 89 -14.44 -18.13 1.74
CA GLU A 89 -15.25 -18.26 0.53
C GLU A 89 -14.40 -18.02 -0.72
N PHE A 90 -13.55 -16.98 -0.70
CA PHE A 90 -12.57 -16.72 -1.75
C PHE A 90 -11.67 -17.93 -1.99
N GLU A 91 -11.07 -18.47 -0.92
CA GLU A 91 -10.15 -19.62 -1.00
C GLU A 91 -10.85 -20.86 -1.56
N GLN A 92 -12.09 -21.13 -1.14
CA GLN A 92 -12.88 -22.24 -1.68
C GLN A 92 -13.19 -22.07 -3.16
N ARG A 93 -13.58 -20.86 -3.58
CA ARG A 93 -13.89 -20.56 -4.97
C ARG A 93 -12.65 -20.70 -5.86
N VAL A 94 -11.55 -20.04 -5.53
CA VAL A 94 -10.31 -20.10 -6.33
C VAL A 94 -9.69 -21.50 -6.35
N ALA A 95 -9.84 -22.28 -5.26
CA ALA A 95 -9.38 -23.66 -5.23
C ALA A 95 -10.24 -24.61 -6.09
N ALA A 96 -11.51 -24.25 -6.36
CA ALA A 96 -12.40 -24.99 -7.25
C ALA A 96 -12.19 -24.64 -8.74
N GLU A 97 -11.56 -23.50 -9.02
CA GLU A 97 -11.23 -23.06 -10.39
C GLU A 97 -10.01 -23.84 -10.95
N PRO A 98 -9.89 -23.96 -12.28
CA PRO A 98 -8.70 -24.53 -12.91
C PRO A 98 -7.43 -23.77 -12.48
N PRO A 99 -6.39 -24.43 -11.95
CA PRO A 99 -5.22 -23.73 -11.44
C PRO A 99 -4.48 -22.97 -12.55
N ILE A 100 -4.00 -21.78 -12.23
CA ILE A 100 -3.16 -21.00 -13.13
C ILE A 100 -1.76 -21.62 -13.17
N SER A 101 -1.27 -21.91 -14.38
CA SER A 101 0.07 -22.46 -14.62
C SER A 101 1.10 -21.40 -15.03
N GLY A 102 0.63 -20.22 -15.44
CA GLY A 102 1.46 -19.07 -15.76
C GLY A 102 0.61 -17.87 -16.15
N TYR A 103 1.22 -16.70 -16.13
CA TYR A 103 0.54 -15.44 -16.45
C TYR A 103 1.53 -14.44 -17.07
N ARG A 104 0.98 -13.40 -17.71
CA ARG A 104 1.75 -12.27 -18.24
C ARG A 104 1.02 -10.97 -17.91
N VAL A 105 1.62 -10.16 -17.04
CA VAL A 105 1.11 -8.84 -16.69
C VAL A 105 1.44 -7.83 -17.79
N GLY A 106 0.41 -7.21 -18.36
CA GLY A 106 0.51 -6.17 -19.36
C GLY A 106 0.90 -4.81 -18.77
N ARG A 107 0.65 -3.74 -19.54
CA ARG A 107 0.90 -2.36 -19.11
C ARG A 107 -0.30 -1.87 -18.30
N VAL A 108 -0.03 -1.20 -17.18
CA VAL A 108 -1.07 -0.52 -16.38
C VAL A 108 -1.58 0.69 -17.16
N ASP A 109 -2.89 0.81 -17.28
CA ASP A 109 -3.54 2.05 -17.69
C ASP A 109 -3.75 2.92 -16.45
N ALA A 110 -2.94 3.97 -16.30
CA ALA A 110 -3.00 4.85 -15.14
C ALA A 110 -4.24 5.77 -15.14
N GLN A 111 -4.98 5.88 -16.25
CA GLN A 111 -6.19 6.69 -16.33
C GLN A 111 -7.41 5.91 -15.81
N THR A 112 -7.49 4.63 -16.17
CA THR A 112 -8.57 3.74 -15.73
C THR A 112 -8.20 2.87 -14.53
N LEU A 113 -6.93 2.90 -14.11
CA LEU A 113 -6.36 2.02 -13.10
C LEU A 113 -6.62 0.54 -13.41
N THR A 114 -6.46 0.14 -14.66
CA THR A 114 -6.67 -1.24 -15.10
C THR A 114 -5.41 -1.88 -15.63
N VAL A 115 -5.29 -3.20 -15.48
CA VAL A 115 -4.14 -3.98 -15.95
C VAL A 115 -4.64 -5.19 -16.73
N PRO A 116 -4.31 -5.31 -18.03
CA PRO A 116 -4.60 -6.52 -18.77
C PRO A 116 -3.61 -7.62 -18.38
N VAL A 117 -4.10 -8.85 -18.19
CA VAL A 117 -3.30 -10.02 -17.83
C VAL A 117 -3.68 -11.20 -18.71
N ASP A 118 -2.69 -11.78 -19.38
CA ASP A 118 -2.87 -13.04 -20.10
C ASP A 118 -2.59 -14.20 -19.15
N VAL A 119 -3.59 -15.03 -18.87
CA VAL A 119 -3.52 -16.16 -17.95
C VAL A 119 -3.45 -17.46 -18.75
N THR A 120 -2.61 -18.39 -18.31
CA THR A 120 -2.53 -19.75 -18.86
C THR A 120 -2.99 -20.74 -17.78
N LEU A 121 -4.14 -21.37 -18.00
CA LEU A 121 -4.71 -22.36 -17.10
C LEU A 121 -4.03 -23.73 -17.26
N SER A 122 -4.15 -24.55 -16.21
CA SER A 122 -3.77 -25.96 -16.24
C SER A 122 -4.52 -26.67 -17.37
N GLY A 123 -3.78 -27.21 -18.35
CA GLY A 123 -4.32 -27.74 -19.61
C GLY A 123 -4.00 -26.89 -20.84
N GLY A 124 -3.31 -25.76 -20.67
CA GLY A 124 -2.78 -24.94 -21.78
C GLY A 124 -3.77 -23.96 -22.39
N LYS A 125 -5.00 -23.88 -21.87
CA LYS A 125 -5.97 -22.85 -22.25
C LYS A 125 -5.46 -21.47 -21.84
N ARG A 126 -5.55 -20.49 -22.74
CA ARG A 126 -5.20 -19.11 -22.47
C ARG A 126 -6.45 -18.24 -22.40
N GLU A 127 -6.46 -17.31 -21.46
CA GLU A 127 -7.56 -16.37 -21.22
C GLU A 127 -6.98 -14.98 -20.98
N ALA A 128 -7.68 -13.96 -21.46
CA ALA A 128 -7.36 -12.57 -21.17
C ALA A 128 -8.27 -12.11 -20.04
N GLN A 129 -7.66 -11.56 -18.99
CA GLN A 129 -8.36 -10.99 -17.84
C GLN A 129 -7.99 -9.52 -17.69
N GLN A 130 -8.88 -8.73 -17.12
CA GLN A 130 -8.64 -7.34 -16.77
C GLN A 130 -8.75 -7.17 -15.26
N VAL A 131 -7.66 -6.69 -14.66
CA VAL A 131 -7.60 -6.34 -13.24
C VAL A 131 -7.96 -4.88 -13.08
N THR A 132 -8.85 -4.59 -12.14
CA THR A 132 -9.13 -3.22 -11.68
C THR A 132 -8.36 -2.97 -10.40
N LEU A 133 -7.65 -1.86 -10.34
CA LEU A 133 -6.86 -1.44 -9.18
C LEU A 133 -7.48 -0.20 -8.53
N ALA A 134 -7.19 0.00 -7.26
CA ALA A 134 -7.38 1.28 -6.58
C ALA A 134 -6.22 1.55 -5.61
N ALA A 135 -6.07 2.81 -5.23
CA ALA A 135 -5.17 3.18 -4.15
C ALA A 135 -5.88 3.00 -2.80
N ASP A 136 -5.19 2.37 -1.86
CA ASP A 136 -5.58 2.30 -0.46
C ASP A 136 -5.54 3.73 0.13
N PRO A 137 -6.67 4.24 0.67
CA PRO A 137 -6.72 5.60 1.23
C PRO A 137 -5.89 5.78 2.52
N GLN A 138 -5.52 4.69 3.19
CA GLN A 138 -4.72 4.68 4.42
C GLN A 138 -3.23 4.61 4.12
N THR A 139 -2.80 3.71 3.22
CA THR A 139 -1.37 3.48 2.94
C THR A 139 -0.87 4.16 1.68
N GLY A 140 -1.77 4.53 0.76
CA GLY A 140 -1.42 5.02 -0.58
C GLY A 140 -0.88 3.95 -1.53
N GLY A 141 -0.82 2.68 -1.10
CA GLY A 141 -0.44 1.54 -1.93
C GLY A 141 -1.54 1.15 -2.92
N MET A 142 -1.18 0.42 -3.97
CA MET A 142 -2.18 -0.12 -4.91
C MET A 142 -2.73 -1.46 -4.42
N GLU A 143 -3.99 -1.74 -4.72
CA GLU A 143 -4.68 -2.98 -4.36
C GLU A 143 -5.54 -3.49 -5.53
N VAL A 144 -5.84 -4.79 -5.53
CA VAL A 144 -6.73 -5.42 -6.52
C VAL A 144 -8.18 -5.30 -6.08
N CYS A 145 -9.00 -4.57 -6.85
CA CYS A 145 -10.41 -4.35 -6.54
C CYS A 145 -11.37 -5.26 -7.31
N GLY A 146 -10.89 -5.90 -8.36
CA GLY A 146 -11.67 -6.82 -9.15
C GLY A 146 -10.88 -7.41 -10.31
N VAL A 147 -11.37 -8.55 -10.79
CA VAL A 147 -10.85 -9.26 -11.96
C VAL A 147 -12.06 -9.64 -12.82
N SER A 148 -12.01 -9.34 -14.12
CA SER A 148 -13.09 -9.60 -15.08
C SER A 148 -12.59 -10.09 -16.42
#